data_AF-A0A2P9HR26-F1
#
_entry.id   AF-A0A2P9HR26-F1
#
_cell.length_a   1.000
_cell.length_b   1.000
_cell.length_c   1.000
_cell.angle_alpha   90.00
_cell.angle_beta   90.00
_cell.angle_gamma   90.00
#
_symmetry.space_group_name_H-M   'P 1'
#
loop_
_entity.id
_entity.type
_entity.pdbx_description
1 polymer ?
#
loop_
_entity_poly.entity_id
_entity_poly.type
_entity_poly.pdbx_seq_one_letter_code
_entity_poly.pdbx_strand_id
1 'polypeptide(L)'
;MGFSKKDYASDRRRSLEDLTKKADSLSAFFAGSITQDKKMPIENPALSRLLPAVLAMCVAVAASNILVQYPFQHFGLGEVLTYGAFTYPVAFLVNDLTNRRFGPAAARKVVYAGFVLGVVMSIWLATPRIAIASGTAFLLAQLMDITVFDRLRRKTWWKAPFAAAMFGSVLDTILFFSIAFAAGFAWIDRLTGMPDSSLTEPASFLGLGVPLWASLAFGDFFVKVIMGTLMLIPYGAILAIFAPALYAAGRATAE
;
A
#
# COMPACT_ATOMS: atom_id res chain seq x y z
N MET A 1 52.04 -3.77 16.23
CA MET A 1 50.85 -3.97 17.07
C MET A 1 49.97 -4.98 16.35
N GLY A 2 50.07 -6.27 16.71
CA GLY A 2 49.37 -7.35 16.01
C GLY A 2 48.11 -7.76 16.76
N PHE A 3 46.94 -7.58 16.15
CA PHE A 3 45.67 -8.08 16.69
C PHE A 3 45.73 -9.61 16.76
N SER A 4 45.44 -10.18 17.94
CA SER A 4 45.48 -11.62 18.16
C SER A 4 44.31 -12.31 17.47
N LYS A 5 44.47 -13.56 17.00
CA LYS A 5 43.37 -14.38 16.45
C LYS A 5 42.16 -14.47 17.40
N LYS A 6 42.39 -14.37 18.71
CA LYS A 6 41.32 -14.31 19.73
C LYS A 6 40.51 -13.01 19.66
N ASP A 7 41.16 -11.88 19.37
CA ASP A 7 40.53 -10.57 19.25
C ASP A 7 39.70 -10.50 17.96
N TYR A 8 40.19 -11.10 16.87
CA TYR A 8 39.44 -11.18 15.62
C TYR A 8 38.17 -12.06 15.75
N ALA A 9 38.26 -13.15 16.51
CA ALA A 9 37.12 -14.04 16.73
C ALA A 9 36.08 -13.43 17.68
N SER A 10 36.50 -12.65 18.68
CA SER A 10 35.60 -11.95 19.60
C SER A 10 34.88 -10.78 18.91
N ASP A 11 35.59 -10.02 18.07
CA ASP A 11 35.02 -8.89 17.33
C ASP A 11 34.01 -9.36 16.27
N ARG A 12 34.31 -10.48 15.59
CA ARG A 12 33.37 -11.09 14.64
C ARG A 12 32.12 -11.63 15.32
N ARG A 13 32.23 -12.21 16.52
CA ARG A 13 31.06 -12.64 17.31
C ARG A 13 30.19 -11.46 17.73
N ARG A 14 30.81 -10.36 18.18
CA ARG A 14 30.11 -9.14 18.58
C ARG A 14 29.38 -8.49 17.39
N SER A 15 30.01 -8.44 16.22
CA SER A 15 29.39 -7.96 14.98
C SER A 15 28.21 -8.83 14.53
N LEU A 16 28.34 -10.16 14.63
CA LEU A 16 27.25 -11.07 14.31
C LEU A 16 26.06 -10.90 15.27
N GLU A 17 26.30 -10.78 16.57
CA GLU A 17 25.25 -10.53 17.57
C GLU A 17 24.48 -9.22 17.31
N ASP A 18 25.18 -8.16 16.89
CA ASP A 18 24.54 -6.89 16.52
C ASP A 18 23.70 -7.02 15.24
N LEU A 19 24.17 -7.80 14.26
CA LEU A 19 23.40 -8.09 13.05
C LEU A 19 22.15 -8.90 13.35
N THR A 20 22.22 -9.90 14.23
CA THR A 20 21.05 -10.68 14.66
C THR A 20 20.05 -9.80 15.39
N LYS A 21 20.50 -8.96 16.33
CA LYS A 21 19.63 -8.01 17.04
C LYS A 21 18.95 -7.01 16.10
N LYS A 22 19.67 -6.55 15.07
CA LYS A 22 19.12 -5.64 14.07
C LYS A 22 18.11 -6.34 13.16
N ALA A 23 18.37 -7.60 12.79
CA ALA A 23 17.43 -8.44 12.06
C ALA A 23 16.18 -8.77 12.88
N ASP A 24 16.32 -9.02 14.19
CA ASP A 24 15.21 -9.25 15.12
C ASP A 24 14.41 -7.97 15.38
N SER A 25 15.07 -6.81 15.43
CA SER A 25 14.41 -5.51 15.51
C SER A 25 13.63 -5.19 14.24
N LEU A 26 14.19 -5.48 13.06
CA LEU A 26 13.52 -5.35 11.77
C LEU A 26 12.36 -6.34 11.66
N SER A 27 12.56 -7.60 12.08
CA SER A 27 11.51 -8.61 12.07
C SER A 27 10.39 -8.23 13.04
N ALA A 28 10.68 -7.68 14.21
CA ALA A 28 9.69 -7.13 15.15
C ALA A 28 8.99 -5.86 14.61
N PHE A 29 9.72 -5.03 13.86
CA PHE A 29 9.15 -3.85 13.19
C PHE A 29 8.16 -4.24 12.08
N PHE A 30 8.47 -5.29 11.31
CA PHE A 30 7.60 -5.85 10.27
C PHE A 30 6.50 -6.79 10.83
N ALA A 31 6.75 -7.48 11.94
CA ALA A 31 5.78 -8.34 12.62
C ALA A 31 4.74 -7.55 13.42
N GLY A 32 4.98 -6.25 13.65
CA GLY A 32 4.07 -5.37 14.36
C GLY A 32 4.21 -5.51 15.87
N SER A 33 4.17 -4.38 16.55
CA SER A 33 4.14 -4.26 17.99
C SER A 33 2.97 -5.05 18.59
N ILE A 34 3.23 -6.25 19.07
CA ILE A 34 2.42 -6.87 20.11
C ILE A 34 2.91 -6.29 21.43
N THR A 35 2.53 -5.05 21.73
CA THR A 35 2.28 -4.73 23.13
C THR A 35 1.15 -5.65 23.57
N GLN A 36 1.46 -6.56 24.50
CA GLN A 36 0.47 -7.33 25.24
C GLN A 36 -0.46 -6.36 25.99
N ASP A 37 -1.44 -5.81 25.29
CA ASP A 37 -2.60 -5.20 25.92
C ASP A 37 -3.49 -6.38 26.34
N LYS A 38 -3.58 -6.59 27.65
CA LYS A 38 -4.50 -7.46 28.39
C LYS A 38 -5.46 -8.23 27.48
N LYS A 39 -5.20 -9.55 27.33
CA LYS A 39 -5.96 -10.53 26.52
C LYS A 39 -7.48 -10.34 26.66
N MET A 40 -8.07 -9.43 25.88
CA MET A 40 -9.46 -9.55 25.49
C MET A 40 -9.53 -10.77 24.57
N PRO A 41 -10.54 -11.64 24.69
CA PRO A 41 -10.70 -12.72 23.73
C PRO A 41 -10.77 -12.08 22.36
N ILE A 42 -9.78 -12.37 21.51
CA ILE A 42 -9.86 -12.02 20.10
C ILE A 42 -10.92 -12.95 19.53
N GLU A 43 -12.19 -12.56 19.65
CA GLU A 43 -13.22 -13.11 18.78
C GLU A 43 -12.78 -12.77 17.36
N ASN A 44 -12.20 -13.74 16.66
CA ASN A 44 -12.09 -13.68 15.22
C ASN A 44 -13.52 -13.41 14.72
N PRO A 45 -13.82 -12.23 14.14
CA PRO A 45 -15.16 -11.97 13.67
C PRO A 45 -15.50 -13.10 12.70
N ALA A 46 -16.67 -13.72 12.91
CA ALA A 46 -17.15 -14.76 12.00
C ALA A 46 -17.05 -14.24 10.57
N LEU A 47 -16.65 -15.11 9.63
CA LEU A 47 -16.42 -14.72 8.23
C LEU A 47 -17.63 -13.97 7.63
N SER A 48 -18.85 -14.30 8.07
CA SER A 48 -20.09 -13.62 7.73
C SER A 48 -20.12 -12.12 8.05
N ARG A 49 -19.47 -11.67 9.13
CA ARG A 49 -19.37 -10.25 9.49
C ARG A 49 -18.37 -9.49 8.60
N LEU A 50 -17.39 -10.19 8.02
CA LEU A 50 -16.41 -9.60 7.11
C LEU A 50 -16.86 -9.63 5.64
N LEU A 51 -17.88 -10.44 5.32
CA LEU A 51 -18.34 -10.64 3.95
C LEU A 51 -18.62 -9.32 3.20
N PRO A 52 -19.31 -8.31 3.78
CA PRO A 52 -19.52 -7.04 3.06
C PRO A 52 -18.21 -6.31 2.73
N ALA A 53 -17.24 -6.34 3.63
CA ALA A 53 -15.93 -5.72 3.41
C ALA A 53 -15.10 -6.49 2.38
N VAL A 54 -15.15 -7.84 2.41
CA VAL A 54 -14.52 -8.69 1.39
C VAL A 54 -15.11 -8.39 0.01
N LEU A 55 -16.45 -8.36 -0.11
CA LEU A 55 -17.11 -8.05 -1.38
C LEU A 55 -16.77 -6.65 -1.88
N ALA A 56 -16.82 -5.64 -1.00
CA ALA A 56 -16.46 -4.27 -1.36
C ALA A 56 -15.00 -4.17 -1.84
N MET A 57 -14.07 -4.84 -1.14
CA MET A 57 -12.66 -4.89 -1.55
C MET A 57 -12.50 -5.58 -2.90
N CYS A 58 -13.12 -6.74 -3.11
CA CYS A 58 -13.06 -7.47 -4.37
C CYS A 58 -13.63 -6.64 -5.53
N VAL A 59 -14.76 -5.97 -5.34
CA VAL A 59 -15.36 -5.09 -6.35
C VAL A 59 -14.44 -3.91 -6.65
N ALA A 60 -13.87 -3.26 -5.64
CA ALA A 60 -12.93 -2.15 -5.84
C ALA A 60 -11.69 -2.60 -6.63
N VAL A 61 -11.07 -3.72 -6.25
CA VAL A 61 -9.89 -4.27 -6.94
C VAL A 61 -10.21 -4.69 -8.37
N ALA A 62 -11.33 -5.38 -8.60
CA ALA A 62 -11.75 -5.78 -9.94
C ALA A 62 -12.05 -4.56 -10.83
N ALA A 63 -12.78 -3.59 -10.30
CA ALA A 63 -13.07 -2.34 -11.00
C ALA A 63 -11.77 -1.61 -11.37
N SER A 64 -10.81 -1.50 -10.46
CA SER A 64 -9.53 -0.84 -10.77
C SER A 64 -8.70 -1.58 -11.82
N ASN A 65 -8.67 -2.92 -11.80
CA ASN A 65 -7.95 -3.71 -12.81
C ASN A 65 -8.59 -3.62 -14.21
N ILE A 66 -9.91 -3.41 -14.29
CA ILE A 66 -10.61 -3.18 -15.55
C ILE A 66 -10.42 -1.73 -15.99
N LEU A 67 -10.69 -0.78 -15.10
CA LEU A 67 -10.72 0.65 -15.40
C LEU A 67 -9.35 1.27 -15.67
N VAL A 68 -8.26 0.64 -15.21
CA VAL A 68 -6.89 1.08 -15.56
C VAL A 68 -6.61 1.00 -17.06
N GLN A 69 -7.35 0.16 -17.79
CA GLN A 69 -7.21 0.02 -19.24
C GLN A 69 -7.86 1.16 -20.02
N TYR A 70 -8.64 2.02 -19.36
CA TYR A 70 -9.38 3.11 -19.99
C TYR A 70 -8.75 4.46 -19.61
N PRO A 71 -8.08 5.14 -20.57
CA PRO A 71 -7.59 6.50 -20.41
C PRO A 71 -8.70 7.50 -20.09
N PHE A 72 -8.41 8.46 -19.21
CA PHE A 72 -9.33 9.55 -18.88
C PHE A 72 -9.20 10.68 -19.91
N GLN A 73 -9.98 10.63 -20.98
CA GLN A 73 -9.87 11.52 -22.14
C GLN A 73 -10.37 12.97 -21.93
N HIS A 74 -10.62 13.38 -20.68
CA HIS A 74 -11.13 14.72 -20.38
C HIS A 74 -9.99 15.64 -19.93
N PHE A 75 -10.12 16.94 -20.20
CA PHE A 75 -9.16 17.98 -19.78
C PHE A 75 -7.71 17.76 -20.27
N GLY A 76 -7.49 16.96 -21.32
CA GLY A 76 -6.16 16.65 -21.83
C GLY A 76 -5.34 15.70 -20.95
N LEU A 77 -5.97 15.01 -19.99
CA LEU A 77 -5.29 14.13 -19.03
C LEU A 77 -5.18 12.66 -19.47
N GLY A 78 -5.59 12.32 -20.71
CA GLY A 78 -5.68 10.94 -21.17
C GLY A 78 -4.35 10.18 -21.20
N GLU A 79 -3.22 10.86 -21.33
CA GLU A 79 -1.90 10.24 -21.34
C GLU A 79 -1.32 10.03 -19.93
N VAL A 80 -1.91 10.65 -18.92
CA VAL A 80 -1.40 10.68 -17.53
C VAL A 80 -2.32 9.96 -16.57
N LEU A 81 -3.63 9.92 -16.87
CA LEU A 81 -4.67 9.47 -15.95
C LEU A 81 -5.58 8.41 -16.60
N THR A 82 -5.89 7.37 -15.85
CA THR A 82 -6.87 6.34 -16.23
C THR A 82 -8.04 6.33 -15.25
N TYR A 83 -9.16 5.71 -15.63
CA TYR A 83 -10.29 5.54 -14.71
C TYR A 83 -9.94 4.66 -13.50
N GLY A 84 -8.88 3.84 -13.59
CA GLY A 84 -8.34 3.06 -12.48
C GLY A 84 -7.89 3.93 -11.30
N ALA A 85 -7.30 5.10 -11.56
CA ALA A 85 -6.83 6.02 -10.53
C ALA A 85 -7.96 6.57 -9.64
N PHE A 86 -9.19 6.64 -10.16
CA PHE A 86 -10.34 7.09 -9.38
C PHE A 86 -10.95 6.00 -8.51
N THR A 87 -10.83 4.74 -8.92
CA THR A 87 -11.43 3.60 -8.21
C THR A 87 -10.48 2.96 -7.23
N TYR A 88 -9.17 3.02 -7.48
CA TYR A 88 -8.15 2.44 -6.60
C TYR A 88 -8.19 2.94 -5.13
N PRO A 89 -8.41 4.24 -4.87
CA PRO A 89 -8.53 4.78 -3.51
C PRO A 89 -9.70 4.17 -2.71
N VAL A 90 -10.72 3.61 -3.38
CA VAL A 90 -11.83 2.91 -2.72
C VAL A 90 -11.34 1.65 -1.99
N ALA A 91 -10.32 0.96 -2.52
CA ALA A 91 -9.74 -0.20 -1.85
C ALA A 91 -9.10 0.18 -0.50
N PHE A 92 -8.38 1.30 -0.45
CA PHE A 92 -7.83 1.86 0.79
C PHE A 92 -8.92 2.29 1.76
N LEU A 93 -9.99 2.94 1.28
CA LEU A 93 -11.15 3.28 2.10
C LEU A 93 -11.78 2.04 2.76
N VAL A 94 -11.99 0.95 2.00
CA VAL A 94 -12.52 -0.31 2.52
C VAL A 94 -11.59 -0.90 3.58
N ASN A 95 -10.28 -0.88 3.33
CA ASN A 95 -9.27 -1.34 4.27
C ASN A 95 -9.30 -0.56 5.59
N ASP A 96 -9.29 0.78 5.51
CA ASP A 96 -9.35 1.69 6.67
C ASP A 96 -10.59 1.46 7.52
N LEU A 97 -11.77 1.38 6.89
CA LEU A 97 -13.04 1.12 7.57
C LEU A 97 -13.04 -0.26 8.25
N THR A 98 -12.47 -1.26 7.59
CA THR A 98 -12.34 -2.61 8.14
C THR A 98 -11.39 -2.63 9.34
N ASN A 99 -10.23 -1.98 9.23
CA ASN A 99 -9.24 -1.90 10.30
C ASN A 99 -9.80 -1.15 11.52
N ARG A 100 -10.54 -0.07 11.27
CA ARG A 100 -11.26 0.68 12.30
C ARG A 100 -12.25 -0.19 13.05
N ARG A 101 -13.12 -0.90 12.32
CA ARG A 101 -14.26 -1.62 12.89
C ARG A 101 -13.89 -2.97 13.49
N PHE A 102 -12.98 -3.70 12.86
CA PHE A 102 -12.68 -5.10 13.17
C PHE A 102 -11.20 -5.35 13.52
N GLY A 103 -10.34 -4.33 13.42
CA GLY A 103 -8.93 -4.44 13.77
C GLY A 103 -8.03 -4.92 12.63
N PRO A 104 -6.71 -4.88 12.83
CA PRO A 104 -5.71 -5.12 11.78
C PRO A 104 -5.68 -6.58 11.30
N ALA A 105 -6.07 -7.54 12.15
CA ALA A 105 -6.15 -8.95 11.76
C ALA A 105 -7.29 -9.19 10.74
N ALA A 106 -8.44 -8.54 10.92
CA ALA A 106 -9.56 -8.65 9.99
C ALA A 106 -9.28 -7.90 8.68
N ALA A 107 -8.69 -6.71 8.77
CA ALA A 107 -8.27 -5.92 7.61
C ALA A 107 -7.33 -6.70 6.69
N ARG A 108 -6.33 -7.40 7.25
CA ARG A 108 -5.42 -8.28 6.49
C ARG A 108 -6.16 -9.37 5.71
N LYS A 109 -7.18 -10.01 6.31
CA LYS A 109 -7.97 -11.04 5.61
C LYS A 109 -8.73 -10.46 4.41
N VAL A 110 -9.30 -9.26 4.56
CA VAL A 110 -10.00 -8.55 3.47
C VAL A 110 -9.02 -8.19 2.35
N VAL A 111 -7.84 -7.65 2.69
CA VAL A 111 -6.77 -7.35 1.73
C VAL A 111 -6.31 -8.61 1.01
N TYR A 112 -6.12 -9.73 1.69
CA TYR A 112 -5.70 -10.98 1.05
C TYR A 112 -6.74 -11.52 0.08
N ALA A 113 -8.03 -11.40 0.40
CA ALA A 113 -9.10 -11.78 -0.54
C ALA A 113 -9.06 -10.90 -1.81
N GLY A 114 -8.94 -9.59 -1.64
CA GLY A 114 -8.76 -8.65 -2.76
C GLY A 114 -7.51 -8.94 -3.57
N PHE A 115 -6.38 -9.23 -2.91
CA PHE A 115 -5.11 -9.56 -3.54
C PHE A 115 -5.21 -10.82 -4.40
N VAL A 116 -5.81 -11.90 -3.88
CA VAL A 116 -6.01 -13.14 -4.65
C VAL A 116 -6.83 -12.86 -5.91
N LEU A 117 -7.92 -12.10 -5.80
CA LEU A 117 -8.72 -11.73 -6.96
C LEU A 117 -7.92 -10.85 -7.94
N GLY A 118 -7.17 -9.88 -7.42
CA GLY A 118 -6.30 -9.01 -8.22
C GLY A 118 -5.29 -9.81 -9.03
N VAL A 119 -4.57 -10.75 -8.40
CA VAL A 119 -3.63 -11.65 -9.08
C VAL A 119 -4.34 -12.46 -10.16
N VAL A 120 -5.49 -13.05 -9.85
CA VAL A 120 -6.27 -13.81 -10.84
C VAL A 120 -6.63 -12.94 -12.04
N MET A 121 -7.11 -11.71 -11.82
CA MET A 121 -7.43 -10.77 -12.91
C MET A 121 -6.18 -10.37 -13.70
N SER A 122 -5.09 -10.03 -13.03
CA SER A 122 -3.84 -9.59 -13.68
C SER A 122 -3.21 -10.65 -14.58
N ILE A 123 -3.41 -11.94 -14.30
CA ILE A 123 -2.96 -13.04 -15.17
C ILE A 123 -3.56 -12.91 -16.59
N TRP A 124 -4.80 -12.43 -16.71
CA TRP A 124 -5.49 -12.30 -17.99
C TRP A 124 -5.39 -10.89 -18.59
N LEU A 125 -5.27 -9.87 -17.75
CA LEU A 125 -5.37 -8.46 -18.16
C LEU A 125 -4.00 -7.78 -18.36
N ALA A 126 -2.91 -8.38 -17.88
CA ALA A 126 -1.61 -7.73 -17.84
C ALA A 126 -0.47 -8.66 -18.26
N THR A 127 0.68 -8.07 -18.62
CA THR A 127 1.91 -8.84 -18.80
C THR A 127 2.40 -9.38 -17.44
N PRO A 128 3.18 -10.48 -17.41
CA PRO A 128 3.68 -11.05 -16.16
C PRO A 128 4.41 -10.04 -15.27
N ARG A 129 5.23 -9.16 -15.87
CA ARG A 129 5.95 -8.11 -15.14
C ARG A 129 5.01 -7.08 -14.51
N ILE A 130 3.99 -6.63 -15.23
CA ILE A 130 2.98 -5.70 -14.70
C ILE A 130 2.14 -6.39 -13.62
N ALA A 131 1.79 -7.67 -13.78
CA ALA A 131 1.07 -8.43 -12.77
C ALA A 131 1.88 -8.57 -11.46
N ILE A 132 3.18 -8.88 -11.56
CA ILE A 132 4.10 -8.94 -10.41
C ILE A 132 4.22 -7.57 -9.74
N ALA A 133 4.40 -6.50 -10.52
CA ALA A 133 4.48 -5.14 -10.02
C ALA A 133 3.22 -4.73 -9.27
N SER A 134 2.04 -4.91 -9.89
CA SER A 134 0.74 -4.58 -9.32
C SER A 134 0.45 -5.38 -8.06
N GLY A 135 0.65 -6.69 -8.09
CA GLY A 135 0.43 -7.54 -6.92
C GLY A 135 1.34 -7.18 -5.74
N THR A 136 2.63 -6.94 -6.02
CA THR A 136 3.61 -6.56 -4.98
C THR A 136 3.29 -5.19 -4.38
N ALA A 137 3.01 -4.20 -5.24
CA ALA A 137 2.67 -2.85 -4.81
C ALA A 137 1.38 -2.84 -3.98
N PHE A 138 0.30 -3.44 -4.49
CA PHE A 138 -0.98 -3.51 -3.79
C PHE A 138 -0.84 -4.18 -2.41
N LEU A 139 -0.21 -5.36 -2.35
CA LEU A 139 -0.11 -6.11 -1.11
C LEU A 139 0.70 -5.34 -0.06
N LEU A 140 1.88 -4.84 -0.43
CA LEU A 140 2.75 -4.15 0.51
C LEU A 140 2.19 -2.77 0.91
N ALA A 141 1.57 -2.05 -0.02
CA ALA A 141 0.92 -0.77 0.27
C ALA A 141 -0.27 -0.93 1.23
N GLN A 142 -1.13 -1.94 1.01
CA GLN A 142 -2.25 -2.22 1.91
C GLN A 142 -1.78 -2.69 3.30
N LEU A 143 -0.71 -3.49 3.38
CA LEU A 143 -0.15 -3.88 4.68
C LEU A 143 0.51 -2.71 5.42
N MET A 144 1.18 -1.81 4.68
CA MET A 144 1.71 -0.56 5.22
C MET A 144 0.59 0.32 5.76
N ASP A 145 -0.47 0.48 4.97
CA ASP A 145 -1.67 1.23 5.34
C ASP A 145 -2.27 0.69 6.66
N ILE A 146 -2.54 -0.62 6.75
CA ILE A 146 -3.04 -1.26 7.99
C ILE A 146 -2.16 -0.93 9.19
N THR A 147 -0.84 -1.00 9.01
CA THR A 147 0.15 -0.81 10.07
C THR A 147 0.19 0.63 10.56
N VAL A 148 0.22 1.60 9.63
CA VAL A 148 0.23 3.03 9.94
C VAL A 148 -1.10 3.44 10.56
N PHE A 149 -2.21 2.98 9.97
CA PHE A 149 -3.55 3.26 10.46
C PHE A 149 -3.74 2.77 11.88
N ASP A 150 -3.40 1.50 12.17
CA ASP A 150 -3.63 0.91 13.49
C ASP A 150 -2.82 1.62 14.58
N ARG A 151 -1.59 2.04 14.28
CA ARG A 151 -0.77 2.88 15.19
C ARG A 151 -1.42 4.23 15.50
N LEU A 152 -2.10 4.83 14.53
CA LEU A 152 -2.70 6.15 14.66
C LEU A 152 -4.20 6.12 14.98
N ARG A 153 -4.83 4.94 15.05
CA ARG A 153 -6.29 4.80 15.18
C ARG A 153 -6.86 5.50 16.41
N ARG A 154 -6.09 5.64 17.49
CA ARG A 154 -6.56 6.29 18.72
C ARG A 154 -6.51 7.83 18.66
N LYS A 155 -5.98 8.41 17.58
CA LYS A 155 -5.95 9.86 17.33
C LYS A 155 -7.29 10.34 16.75
N THR A 156 -7.38 11.63 16.39
CA THR A 156 -8.55 12.19 15.70
C THR A 156 -8.87 11.39 14.44
N TRP A 157 -10.16 11.34 14.11
CA TRP A 157 -10.71 10.41 13.12
C TRP A 157 -10.00 10.43 11.75
N TRP A 158 -9.52 11.60 11.32
CA TRP A 158 -8.91 11.81 9.99
C TRP A 158 -7.40 11.53 9.94
N LYS A 159 -6.68 11.58 11.07
CA LYS A 159 -5.20 11.47 11.07
C LYS A 159 -4.73 10.09 10.64
N ALA A 160 -5.40 9.05 11.12
CA ALA A 160 -5.06 7.67 10.77
C ALA A 160 -5.27 7.35 9.28
N PRO A 161 -6.47 7.55 8.68
CA PRO A 161 -6.68 7.26 7.26
C PRO A 161 -5.81 8.16 6.36
N PHE A 162 -5.62 9.44 6.70
CA PHE A 162 -4.77 10.31 5.90
C PHE A 162 -3.31 9.84 5.88
N ALA A 163 -2.72 9.59 7.05
CA ALA A 163 -1.34 9.12 7.12
C ALA A 163 -1.17 7.75 6.46
N ALA A 164 -2.10 6.82 6.69
CA ALA A 164 -2.08 5.49 6.10
C ALA A 164 -2.12 5.56 4.56
N ALA A 165 -3.02 6.38 4.00
CA ALA A 165 -3.10 6.62 2.57
C ALA A 165 -1.82 7.24 2.00
N MET A 166 -1.17 8.18 2.70
CA MET A 166 0.09 8.79 2.23
C MET A 166 1.23 7.77 2.18
N PHE A 167 1.48 7.05 3.28
CA PHE A 167 2.56 6.06 3.34
C PHE A 167 2.29 4.87 2.41
N GLY A 168 1.04 4.41 2.32
CA GLY A 168 0.60 3.40 1.36
C GLY A 168 0.85 3.84 -0.08
N SER A 169 0.46 5.07 -0.44
CA SER A 169 0.63 5.61 -1.79
C SER A 169 2.11 5.76 -2.20
N VAL A 170 2.96 6.25 -1.29
CA VAL A 170 4.41 6.34 -1.54
C VAL A 170 4.99 4.95 -1.84
N LEU A 171 4.67 3.97 -0.99
CA LEU A 171 5.18 2.61 -1.15
C LEU A 171 4.67 1.96 -2.43
N ASP A 172 3.38 2.11 -2.72
CA ASP A 172 2.73 1.59 -3.93
C ASP A 172 3.41 2.14 -5.20
N THR A 173 3.54 3.46 -5.31
CA THR A 173 4.11 4.11 -6.49
C THR A 173 5.57 3.72 -6.70
N ILE A 174 6.39 3.70 -5.63
CA ILE A 174 7.80 3.29 -5.73
C ILE A 174 7.88 1.85 -6.23
N LEU A 175 7.15 0.92 -5.63
CA LEU A 175 7.21 -0.49 -5.99
C LEU A 175 6.65 -0.74 -7.39
N PHE A 176 5.47 -0.21 -7.70
CA PHE A 176 4.80 -0.42 -8.97
C PHE A 176 5.67 0.08 -10.12
N PHE A 177 6.04 1.36 -10.13
CA PHE A 177 6.77 1.94 -11.25
C PHE A 177 8.20 1.39 -11.37
N SER A 178 8.87 1.11 -10.26
CA SER A 178 10.21 0.50 -10.31
C SER A 178 10.15 -0.89 -10.93
N ILE A 179 9.26 -1.76 -10.46
CA ILE A 179 9.17 -3.14 -10.96
C ILE A 179 8.62 -3.17 -12.39
N ALA A 180 7.58 -2.38 -12.68
CA ALA A 180 6.89 -2.36 -13.97
C ALA A 180 7.76 -1.82 -15.10
N PHE A 181 8.55 -0.77 -14.85
CA PHE A 181 9.12 0.03 -15.94
C PHE A 181 10.63 0.32 -15.82
N ALA A 182 11.27 0.17 -14.66
CA ALA A 182 12.71 0.43 -14.55
C ALA A 182 13.55 -0.67 -15.21
N ALA A 183 14.58 -0.31 -15.98
CA ALA A 183 15.43 -1.26 -16.73
C ALA A 183 16.02 -2.39 -15.86
N GLY A 184 16.26 -2.13 -14.57
CA GLY A 184 16.76 -3.13 -13.62
C GLY A 184 15.83 -4.35 -13.45
N PHE A 185 14.57 -4.27 -13.85
CA PHE A 185 13.59 -5.36 -13.76
C PHE A 185 13.25 -6.00 -15.11
N ALA A 186 13.89 -5.58 -16.22
CA ALA A 186 13.68 -6.16 -17.56
C ALA A 186 14.07 -7.65 -17.68
N TRP A 187 14.76 -8.21 -16.69
CA TRP A 187 14.99 -9.65 -16.61
C TRP A 187 13.69 -10.44 -16.43
N ILE A 188 12.63 -9.86 -15.85
CA ILE A 188 11.32 -10.52 -15.70
C ILE A 188 10.69 -10.77 -17.08
N ASP A 189 10.75 -9.78 -17.98
CA ASP A 189 10.24 -9.92 -19.34
C ASP A 189 11.00 -11.01 -20.10
N ARG A 190 12.34 -10.99 -20.01
CA ARG A 190 13.21 -12.02 -20.61
C ARG A 190 12.92 -13.43 -20.10
N LEU A 191 12.67 -13.60 -18.79
CA LEU A 191 12.32 -14.90 -18.21
C LEU A 191 10.97 -15.41 -18.70
N THR A 192 10.05 -14.52 -19.07
CA THR A 192 8.70 -14.87 -19.49
C THR A 192 8.52 -14.85 -21.02
N GLY A 193 9.59 -14.60 -21.77
CA GLY A 193 9.58 -14.53 -23.24
C GLY A 193 8.87 -13.28 -23.78
N MET A 194 8.64 -12.26 -22.94
CA MET A 194 7.99 -11.02 -23.33
C MET A 194 9.02 -9.98 -23.83
N PRO A 195 8.61 -9.04 -24.71
CA PRO A 195 9.42 -7.88 -25.04
C PRO A 195 9.73 -7.03 -23.81
N ASP A 196 10.87 -6.32 -23.82
CA ASP A 196 11.24 -5.41 -22.74
C ASP A 196 10.21 -4.27 -22.62
N SER A 197 9.55 -4.19 -21.46
CA SER A 197 8.53 -3.17 -21.18
C SER A 197 9.08 -1.94 -20.46
N SER A 198 10.40 -1.77 -20.40
CA SER A 198 11.01 -0.63 -19.70
C SER A 198 10.84 0.71 -20.42
N LEU A 199 10.57 1.77 -19.64
CA LEU A 199 10.34 3.12 -20.14
C LEU A 199 11.52 4.05 -19.79
N THR A 200 12.68 3.80 -20.40
CA THR A 200 13.93 4.51 -20.12
C THR A 200 14.09 5.82 -20.88
N GLU A 201 13.22 6.10 -21.84
CA GLU A 201 13.28 7.31 -22.64
C GLU A 201 13.35 8.56 -21.76
N PRO A 202 14.22 9.55 -22.09
CA PRO A 202 14.37 10.74 -21.29
C PRO A 202 13.12 11.60 -21.38
N ALA A 203 12.54 11.92 -20.23
CA ALA A 203 11.47 12.90 -20.05
C ALA A 203 12.01 14.14 -19.34
N SER A 204 11.48 15.31 -19.70
CA SER A 204 11.77 16.55 -18.98
C SER A 204 10.83 16.66 -17.78
N PHE A 205 11.38 16.62 -16.57
CA PHE A 205 10.66 16.82 -15.33
C PHE A 205 11.26 17.98 -14.56
N LEU A 206 10.52 19.08 -14.42
CA LEU A 206 10.99 20.32 -13.78
C LEU A 206 12.30 20.87 -14.39
N GLY A 207 12.51 20.66 -15.69
CA GLY A 207 13.72 21.07 -16.40
C GLY A 207 14.92 20.12 -16.21
N LEU A 208 14.76 19.02 -15.49
CA LEU A 208 15.75 17.95 -15.35
C LEU A 208 15.39 16.77 -16.26
N GLY A 209 16.39 16.14 -16.87
CA GLY A 209 16.22 14.89 -17.61
C GLY A 209 16.08 13.71 -16.64
N VAL A 210 14.92 13.08 -16.61
CA VAL A 210 14.63 11.87 -15.82
C VAL A 210 14.09 10.77 -16.72
N PRO A 211 14.19 9.48 -16.35
CA PRO A 211 13.51 8.43 -17.10
C PRO A 211 11.99 8.66 -17.14
N LEU A 212 11.34 8.36 -18.27
CA LEU A 212 9.91 8.55 -18.46
C LEU A 212 9.07 7.93 -17.34
N TRP A 213 9.40 6.70 -16.92
CA TRP A 213 8.67 6.05 -15.83
C TRP A 213 8.71 6.84 -14.51
N ALA A 214 9.82 7.54 -14.22
CA ALA A 214 9.96 8.30 -12.99
C ALA A 214 9.09 9.56 -13.01
N SER A 215 8.98 10.21 -14.18
CA SER A 215 8.05 11.33 -14.37
C SER A 215 6.59 10.89 -14.25
N LEU A 216 6.23 9.74 -14.83
CA LEU A 216 4.89 9.15 -14.71
C LEU A 216 4.57 8.75 -13.26
N ALA A 217 5.55 8.18 -12.53
CA ALA A 217 5.41 7.85 -11.12
C ALA A 217 5.07 9.07 -10.27
N PHE A 218 5.70 10.22 -10.55
CA PHE A 218 5.38 11.46 -9.85
C PHE A 218 3.94 11.92 -10.13
N GLY A 219 3.50 11.85 -11.39
CA GLY A 219 2.12 12.16 -11.77
C GLY A 219 1.10 11.27 -11.07
N ASP A 220 1.31 9.96 -11.09
CA ASP A 220 0.48 8.98 -10.37
C ASP A 220 0.43 9.26 -8.86
N PHE A 221 1.58 9.53 -8.24
CA PHE A 221 1.65 9.86 -6.83
C PHE A 221 0.85 11.13 -6.50
N PHE A 222 0.96 12.17 -7.32
CA PHE A 222 0.21 13.41 -7.14
C PHE A 222 -1.30 13.18 -7.15
N VAL A 223 -1.77 12.38 -8.11
CA VAL A 223 -3.19 11.99 -8.19
C VAL A 223 -3.61 11.20 -6.95
N LYS A 224 -2.79 10.24 -6.49
CA LYS A 224 -3.06 9.47 -5.27
C LYS A 224 -3.14 10.34 -4.03
N VAL A 225 -2.31 11.37 -3.90
CA VAL A 225 -2.38 12.33 -2.79
C VAL A 225 -3.72 13.07 -2.78
N ILE A 226 -4.14 13.58 -3.95
CA ILE A 226 -5.43 14.26 -4.09
C ILE A 226 -6.57 13.29 -3.75
N MET A 227 -6.59 12.12 -4.36
CA MET A 227 -7.67 11.16 -4.18
C MET A 227 -7.71 10.58 -2.76
N GLY A 228 -6.57 10.31 -2.15
CA GLY A 228 -6.47 9.87 -0.75
C GLY A 228 -7.01 10.92 0.21
N THR A 229 -6.77 12.21 -0.08
CA THR A 229 -7.36 13.32 0.69
C THR A 229 -8.87 13.40 0.48
N LEU A 230 -9.35 13.26 -0.77
CA LEU A 230 -10.79 13.26 -1.07
C LEU A 230 -11.52 12.10 -0.38
N MET A 231 -10.89 10.93 -0.25
CA MET A 231 -11.46 9.76 0.43
C MET A 231 -11.67 9.96 1.94
N LEU A 232 -11.13 11.02 2.54
CA LEU A 232 -11.48 11.40 3.92
C LEU A 232 -12.95 11.81 4.05
N ILE A 233 -13.58 12.32 2.98
CA ILE A 233 -14.99 12.72 2.97
C ILE A 233 -15.91 11.51 3.17
N PRO A 234 -15.90 10.48 2.30
CA PRO A 234 -16.73 9.30 2.50
C PRO A 234 -16.33 8.53 3.77
N TYR A 235 -15.04 8.48 4.12
CA TYR A 235 -14.60 7.87 5.38
C TYR A 235 -15.26 8.55 6.59
N GLY A 236 -15.22 9.88 6.66
CA GLY A 236 -15.82 10.66 7.74
C GLY A 236 -17.35 10.51 7.77
N ALA A 237 -18.01 10.54 6.61
CA ALA A 237 -19.46 10.35 6.51
C ALA A 237 -19.91 8.98 7.02
N ILE A 238 -19.20 7.92 6.64
CA ILE A 238 -19.47 6.56 7.12
C ILE A 238 -19.20 6.46 8.63
N LEU A 239 -18.12 7.08 9.11
CA LEU A 239 -17.80 7.09 10.54
C LEU A 239 -18.85 7.82 11.38
N ALA A 240 -19.45 8.89 10.86
CA ALA A 240 -20.52 9.61 11.55
C ALA A 240 -21.75 8.72 11.83
N ILE A 241 -21.99 7.70 11.00
CA ILE A 241 -23.09 6.74 11.17
C ILE A 241 -22.71 5.64 12.19
N PHE A 242 -21.50 5.08 12.08
CA PHE A 242 -21.12 3.89 12.87
C PHE A 242 -20.35 4.17 14.17
N ALA A 243 -19.76 5.37 14.32
CA ALA A 243 -18.99 5.76 15.51
C ALA A 243 -19.08 7.28 15.79
N PRO A 244 -20.29 7.83 16.05
CA PRO A 244 -20.53 9.26 16.18
C PRO A 244 -19.71 9.93 17.29
N ALA A 245 -19.41 9.23 18.39
CA ALA A 245 -18.61 9.78 19.49
C ALA A 245 -17.15 10.08 19.09
N LEU A 246 -16.52 9.22 18.29
CA LEU A 246 -15.16 9.43 17.78
C LEU A 246 -15.11 10.55 16.73
N TYR A 247 -16.17 10.65 15.93
CA TYR A 247 -16.31 11.72 14.93
C TYR A 247 -16.51 13.08 15.61
N ALA A 248 -17.40 13.16 16.61
CA ALA A 248 -17.70 14.39 17.35
C ALA A 248 -16.51 14.91 18.18
N ALA A 249 -15.77 14.01 18.86
CA ALA A 249 -14.60 14.39 19.65
C ALA A 249 -13.49 15.06 18.81
N GLY A 250 -13.42 14.77 17.51
CA GLY A 250 -12.48 15.42 16.60
C GLY A 250 -12.87 16.83 16.16
N ARG A 251 -14.17 17.19 16.17
CA ARG A 251 -14.64 18.56 15.88
C ARG A 251 -14.42 19.50 17.06
N ALA A 252 -14.70 19.04 18.27
CA ALA A 252 -14.57 19.86 19.49
C ALA A 252 -13.13 20.32 19.78
N THR A 253 -12.11 19.72 19.15
CA THR A 253 -10.71 20.14 19.24
C THR A 253 -10.22 20.97 18.04
N ALA A 254 -11.08 21.18 17.03
CA ALA A 254 -10.77 21.90 15.79
C ALA A 254 -11.47 23.26 15.69
N GLU A 255 -12.43 23.52 16.59
CA GLU A 255 -12.96 24.85 16.93
C GLU A 255 -12.15 25.46 18.08
#